data_AF-A0A9W7AF16-F1
#
_entry.id   AF-A0A9W7AF16-F1
#
_cell.length_a   1.000
_cell.length_b   1.000
_cell.length_c   1.000
_cell.angle_alpha   90.00
_cell.angle_beta   90.00
_cell.angle_gamma   90.00
#
_symmetry.space_group_name_H-M   'P 1'
#
loop_
_entity.id
_entity.type
_entity.pdbx_description
1 polymer ?
#
loop_
_entity_poly.entity_id
_entity_poly.type
_entity_poly.pdbx_seq_one_letter_code
_entity_poly.pdbx_strand_id
1 'polypeptide(L)'
;MATPAPVFPKLSLEQAKEALKEAMAAFEIPENKARMEEALASVADQPPMAKMPVLIPVVQEIQAAAMAKHGFEGPGAVMAATMQINMYAPQDPEIANGVRFLASKLSGN
;
A
#
# COMPACT_ATOMS: atom_id res chain seq x y z
N MET A 1 22.99 20.35 -2.22
CA MET A 1 23.47 18.97 -2.14
C MET A 1 22.30 18.06 -2.50
N ALA A 2 22.40 17.27 -3.58
CA ALA A 2 21.33 16.35 -3.95
C ALA A 2 21.50 15.08 -3.12
N THR A 3 20.60 14.85 -2.17
CA THR A 3 20.48 13.54 -1.51
C THR A 3 20.21 12.48 -2.58
N PRO A 4 20.95 11.36 -2.61
CA PRO A 4 20.64 10.28 -3.54
C PRO A 4 19.19 9.83 -3.28
N ALA A 5 18.40 9.70 -4.35
CA ALA A 5 17.06 9.15 -4.25
C ALA A 5 17.14 7.80 -3.51
N PRO A 6 16.20 7.50 -2.59
CA PRO A 6 16.24 6.24 -1.87
C PRO A 6 16.26 5.09 -2.88
N VAL A 7 17.32 4.27 -2.84
CA VAL A 7 17.46 3.11 -3.72
C VAL A 7 16.70 1.98 -3.06
N PHE A 8 15.44 1.83 -3.45
CA PHE A 8 14.62 0.72 -2.99
C PHE A 8 15.01 -0.58 -3.71
N PRO A 9 14.93 -1.74 -3.03
CA PRO A 9 15.24 -3.02 -3.66
C PRO A 9 14.28 -3.32 -4.81
N LYS A 10 14.71 -4.15 -5.77
CA LYS A 10 13.85 -4.65 -6.85
C LYS A 10 13.22 -5.97 -6.42
N LEU A 11 11.89 -6.02 -6.34
CA LEU A 11 11.13 -7.22 -6.10
C LEU A 11 11.17 -8.11 -7.35
N SER A 12 11.36 -9.41 -7.17
CA SER A 12 11.00 -10.41 -8.17
C SER A 12 9.47 -10.57 -8.24
N LEU A 13 8.97 -11.30 -9.24
CA LEU A 13 7.54 -11.62 -9.34
C LEU A 13 7.04 -12.34 -8.07
N GLU A 14 7.80 -13.31 -7.57
CA GLU A 14 7.44 -14.04 -6.34
C GLU A 14 7.42 -13.11 -5.11
N GLN A 15 8.44 -12.26 -4.97
CA GLN A 15 8.50 -11.30 -3.87
C GLN A 15 7.37 -10.25 -3.96
N ALA A 16 6.99 -9.83 -5.17
CA ALA A 16 5.86 -8.93 -5.37
C ALA A 16 4.53 -9.57 -4.95
N LYS A 17 4.35 -10.88 -5.22
CA LYS A 17 3.16 -11.63 -4.76
C LYS A 17 3.14 -11.77 -3.24
N GLU A 18 4.27 -12.09 -2.65
CA GLU A 18 4.42 -12.21 -1.19
C GLU A 18 4.14 -10.86 -0.52
N ALA A 19 4.82 -9.80 -0.96
CA ALA A 19 4.62 -8.44 -0.47
C ALA A 19 3.16 -8.00 -0.58
N LEU A 20 2.49 -8.33 -1.69
CA LEU A 20 1.08 -8.02 -1.88
C LEU A 20 0.17 -8.77 -0.91
N LYS A 21 0.40 -10.07 -0.70
CA LYS A 21 -0.34 -10.87 0.27
C LYS A 21 -0.15 -10.34 1.68
N GLU A 22 1.08 -10.00 2.05
CA GLU A 22 1.37 -9.40 3.34
C GLU A 22 0.71 -8.03 3.53
N ALA A 23 0.74 -7.19 2.50
CA ALA A 23 0.07 -5.90 2.51
C ALA A 23 -1.44 -6.05 2.70
N MET A 24 -2.06 -7.05 2.06
CA MET A 24 -3.48 -7.36 2.25
C MET A 24 -3.77 -7.89 3.65
N ALA A 25 -2.96 -8.83 4.14
CA ALA A 25 -3.08 -9.38 5.49
C ALA A 25 -2.90 -8.31 6.58
N ALA A 26 -2.08 -7.28 6.33
CA ALA A 26 -1.92 -6.15 7.25
C ALA A 26 -3.24 -5.40 7.50
N PHE A 27 -4.17 -5.37 6.53
CA PHE A 27 -5.51 -4.79 6.73
C PHE A 27 -6.47 -5.70 7.50
N GLU A 28 -6.15 -6.98 7.67
CA GLU A 28 -6.95 -7.92 8.46
C GLU A 28 -6.59 -7.88 9.94
N ILE A 29 -5.45 -7.29 10.29
CA ILE A 29 -5.05 -7.05 11.68
C ILE A 29 -6.10 -6.12 12.34
N PRO A 30 -6.73 -6.52 13.46
CA PRO A 30 -7.82 -5.76 14.07
C PRO A 30 -7.48 -4.29 14.34
N GLU A 31 -6.25 -4.03 14.79
CA GLU A 31 -5.74 -2.69 15.08
C GLU A 31 -5.66 -1.83 13.80
N ASN A 32 -5.11 -2.36 12.72
CA ASN A 32 -5.02 -1.66 11.44
C ASN A 32 -6.40 -1.46 10.81
N LYS A 33 -7.29 -2.44 10.96
CA LYS A 33 -8.67 -2.36 10.52
C LYS A 33 -9.41 -1.22 11.22
N ALA A 34 -9.30 -1.15 12.55
CA ALA A 34 -9.91 -0.06 13.33
C ALA A 34 -9.37 1.31 12.90
N ARG A 35 -8.04 1.44 12.71
CA ARG A 35 -7.43 2.68 12.21
C ARG A 35 -7.94 3.09 10.84
N MET A 36 -8.11 2.13 9.92
CA MET A 36 -8.65 2.40 8.59
C MET A 36 -10.13 2.80 8.64
N GLU A 37 -10.94 2.13 9.46
CA GLU A 37 -12.35 2.45 9.66
C GLU A 37 -12.54 3.84 10.29
N GLU A 38 -11.74 4.19 11.30
CA GLU A 38 -11.74 5.53 11.91
C GLU A 38 -11.37 6.61 10.88
N ALA A 39 -10.32 6.37 10.08
CA ALA A 39 -9.91 7.29 9.04
C ALA A 39 -11.03 7.47 7.99
N LEU A 40 -11.67 6.39 7.54
CA LEU A 40 -12.80 6.43 6.62
C LEU A 40 -14.00 7.17 7.20
N ALA A 41 -14.33 6.95 8.48
CA ALA A 41 -15.41 7.65 9.17
C ALA A 41 -15.14 9.16 9.27
N SER A 42 -13.89 9.55 9.53
CA SER A 42 -13.49 10.97 9.63
C SER A 42 -13.64 11.76 8.32
N VAL A 43 -13.62 11.07 7.17
CA VAL A 43 -13.73 11.66 5.83
C VAL A 43 -14.97 11.18 5.08
N ALA A 44 -15.95 10.60 5.77
CA ALA A 44 -17.13 9.99 5.15
C ALA A 44 -17.88 10.97 4.23
N ASP A 45 -18.07 12.21 4.68
CA ASP A 45 -18.80 13.28 3.99
C ASP A 45 -17.94 14.11 3.03
N GLN A 46 -16.64 13.82 2.93
CA GLN A 46 -15.73 14.59 2.09
C GLN A 46 -15.78 14.11 0.62
N PRO A 47 -15.52 14.98 -0.36
CA PRO A 47 -15.36 14.55 -1.75
C PRO A 47 -14.14 13.61 -1.88
N PRO A 48 -14.13 12.64 -2.81
CA PRO A 48 -13.05 11.65 -2.94
C PRO A 48 -11.63 12.24 -2.99
N MET A 49 -11.47 13.40 -3.63
CA MET A 49 -10.19 14.11 -3.72
C MET A 49 -9.68 14.62 -2.36
N ALA A 50 -10.59 14.94 -1.43
CA ALA A 50 -10.25 15.37 -0.07
C ALA A 50 -10.03 14.17 0.89
N LYS A 51 -10.59 12.99 0.58
CA LYS A 51 -10.34 11.75 1.35
C LYS A 51 -8.92 11.22 1.16
N MET A 52 -8.40 11.28 -0.07
CA MET A 52 -7.08 10.75 -0.43
C MET A 52 -5.92 11.20 0.48
N PRO A 53 -5.70 12.50 0.76
CA PRO A 53 -4.60 12.92 1.63
C PRO A 53 -4.72 12.43 3.07
N VAL A 54 -5.91 12.02 3.53
CA VAL A 54 -6.12 11.44 4.87
C VAL A 54 -5.95 9.91 4.86
N LEU A 55 -6.50 9.24 3.86
CA LEU A 55 -6.46 7.78 3.76
C LEU A 55 -5.10 7.25 3.30
N ILE A 56 -4.39 7.97 2.42
CA ILE A 56 -3.08 7.55 1.90
C ILE A 56 -2.06 7.33 3.02
N PRO A 57 -1.84 8.26 3.98
CA PRO A 57 -0.91 8.04 5.08
C PRO A 57 -1.27 6.80 5.92
N VAL A 58 -2.55 6.59 6.21
CA VAL A 58 -3.01 5.44 7.01
C VAL A 58 -2.72 4.13 6.29
N VAL A 59 -3.05 4.04 5.00
CA VAL A 59 -2.72 2.88 4.17
C VAL A 59 -1.21 2.66 4.09
N GLN A 60 -0.43 3.74 3.90
CA GLN A 60 1.03 3.65 3.86
C GLN A 60 1.59 3.14 5.18
N GLU A 61 1.10 3.60 6.34
CA GLU A 61 1.57 3.11 7.63
C GLU A 61 1.24 1.64 7.86
N ILE A 62 0.03 1.21 7.50
CA ILE A 62 -0.40 -0.20 7.58
C ILE A 62 0.50 -1.08 6.70
N GLN A 63 0.78 -0.63 5.48
CA GLN A 63 1.59 -1.37 4.52
C GLN A 63 3.10 -1.28 4.78
N ALA A 64 3.58 -0.22 5.45
CA ALA A 64 5.00 -0.02 5.70
C ALA A 64 5.64 -1.19 6.46
N ALA A 65 4.93 -1.74 7.44
CA ALA A 65 5.41 -2.91 8.20
C ALA A 65 5.56 -4.16 7.32
N ALA A 66 4.66 -4.37 6.35
CA ALA A 66 4.77 -5.46 5.38
C ALA A 66 5.91 -5.20 4.39
N MET A 67 6.01 -3.98 3.86
CA MET A 67 7.03 -3.61 2.88
C MET A 67 8.45 -3.62 3.47
N ALA A 68 8.61 -3.27 4.74
CA ALA A 68 9.90 -3.29 5.44
C ALA A 68 10.57 -4.67 5.40
N LYS A 69 9.80 -5.76 5.49
CA LYS A 69 10.34 -7.13 5.38
C LYS A 69 11.00 -7.43 4.03
N HIS A 70 10.59 -6.70 2.99
CA HIS A 70 11.18 -6.79 1.66
C HIS A 70 12.26 -5.74 1.40
N GLY A 71 12.72 -5.02 2.44
CA GLY A 71 13.77 -4.00 2.36
C GLY A 71 13.27 -2.63 1.88
N PHE A 72 11.96 -2.41 1.89
CA PHE A 72 11.36 -1.10 1.59
C PHE A 72 11.11 -0.35 2.90
N GLU A 73 12.10 0.45 3.30
CA GLU A 73 12.03 1.27 4.51
C GLU A 73 12.15 2.77 4.19
N GLY A 74 11.48 3.59 4.98
CA GLY A 74 11.57 5.04 4.90
C GLY A 74 10.54 5.73 3.99
N PRO A 75 10.67 7.05 3.81
CA PRO A 75 9.71 7.85 3.06
C PRO A 75 9.60 7.40 1.60
N GLY A 76 8.38 7.12 1.14
CA GLY A 76 8.12 6.68 -0.24
C GLY A 76 8.33 5.18 -0.49
N ALA A 77 8.75 4.41 0.52
CA ALA A 77 8.96 2.96 0.43
C ALA A 77 7.73 2.20 -0.08
N VAL A 78 6.57 2.44 0.54
CA VAL A 78 5.31 1.79 0.14
C VAL A 78 4.91 2.16 -1.27
N MET A 79 5.12 3.41 -1.69
CA MET A 79 4.82 3.86 -3.04
C MET A 79 5.73 3.18 -4.08
N ALA A 80 7.02 3.08 -3.79
CA ALA A 80 7.98 2.37 -4.64
C ALA A 80 7.65 0.88 -4.74
N ALA A 81 7.31 0.22 -3.63
CA ALA A 81 6.91 -1.19 -3.63
C ALA A 81 5.62 -1.40 -4.43
N THR A 82 4.61 -0.55 -4.22
CA THR A 82 3.33 -0.62 -4.94
C THR A 82 3.53 -0.40 -6.44
N MET A 83 4.40 0.52 -6.84
CA MET A 83 4.77 0.71 -8.25
C MET A 83 5.39 -0.55 -8.84
N GLN A 84 6.35 -1.17 -8.16
CA GLN A 84 6.96 -2.41 -8.64
C GLN A 84 5.97 -3.58 -8.72
N ILE A 85 5.14 -3.77 -7.70
CA ILE A 85 4.07 -4.78 -7.70
C ILE A 85 3.13 -4.54 -8.90
N ASN A 86 2.72 -3.30 -9.15
CA ASN A 86 1.84 -2.96 -10.26
C ASN A 86 2.49 -3.22 -11.64
N MET A 87 3.82 -3.17 -11.78
CA MET A 87 4.50 -3.54 -13.02
C MET A 87 4.35 -5.02 -13.37
N TYR A 88 4.12 -5.88 -12.38
CA TYR A 88 3.87 -7.31 -12.57
C TYR A 88 2.39 -7.65 -12.78
N ALA A 89 1.46 -6.72 -12.54
CA ALA A 89 0.02 -6.94 -12.71
C ALA A 89 -0.39 -7.41 -14.14
N PRO A 90 0.22 -6.96 -15.25
CA PRO A 90 -0.10 -7.48 -16.58
C PRO A 90 0.40 -8.92 -16.81
N GLN A 91 1.36 -9.37 -16.00
CA GLN A 91 2.01 -10.69 -16.12
C GLN A 91 1.39 -11.72 -15.18
N ASP A 92 0.76 -11.27 -14.09
CA ASP A 92 0.14 -12.14 -13.08
C ASP A 92 -1.24 -11.60 -12.64
N PRO A 93 -2.32 -12.34 -12.89
CA PRO A 93 -3.68 -11.90 -12.54
C PRO A 93 -3.93 -11.85 -11.03
N GLU A 94 -3.22 -12.63 -10.21
CA GLU A 94 -3.33 -12.54 -8.74
C GLU A 94 -2.79 -11.20 -8.26
N ILE A 95 -1.66 -10.75 -8.85
CA ILE A 95 -1.11 -9.43 -8.56
C ILE A 95 -2.09 -8.33 -8.98
N ALA A 96 -2.66 -8.42 -10.18
CA ALA A 96 -3.65 -7.45 -10.65
C ALA A 96 -4.85 -7.35 -9.70
N ASN A 97 -5.35 -8.49 -9.21
CA ASN A 97 -6.48 -8.52 -8.28
C ASN A 97 -6.13 -7.93 -6.91
N GLY A 98 -4.96 -8.26 -6.35
CA GLY A 98 -4.55 -7.70 -5.07
C GLY A 98 -4.26 -6.20 -5.15
N VAL A 99 -3.65 -5.70 -6.23
CA VAL A 99 -3.45 -4.26 -6.45
C VAL A 99 -4.80 -3.53 -6.50
N ARG A 100 -5.80 -4.10 -7.18
CA ARG A 100 -7.16 -3.56 -7.21
C ARG A 100 -7.81 -3.57 -5.83
N PHE A 101 -7.62 -4.61 -5.03
CA PHE A 101 -8.10 -4.67 -3.66
C PHE A 101 -7.49 -3.54 -2.81
N LEU A 102 -6.18 -3.33 -2.88
CA LEU A 102 -5.51 -2.25 -2.16
C LEU A 102 -5.99 -0.87 -2.62
N ALA A 103 -6.21 -0.70 -3.92
CA ALA A 103 -6.78 0.53 -4.46
C ALA A 103 -8.23 0.78 -3.99
N SER A 104 -9.03 -0.27 -3.77
CA SER A 104 -10.39 -0.13 -3.23
C SER A 104 -10.39 0.40 -1.79
N LYS A 105 -9.41 -0.01 -0.98
CA LYS A 105 -9.25 0.53 0.38
C LYS A 105 -9.04 2.05 0.38
N LEU A 106 -8.32 2.58 -0.60
CA LEU A 106 -8.12 4.03 -0.74
C LEU A 106 -9.35 4.78 -1.26
N SER A 107 -10.24 4.12 -2.01
CA SER A 107 -11.47 4.74 -2.51
C SER A 107 -12.67 4.60 -1.57
N GLY A 108 -12.54 3.81 -0.50
CA GLY A 108 -13.61 3.60 0.49
C GLY A 108 -14.78 2.76 -0.03
N ASN A 109 -14.53 1.92 -1.05
CA ASN A 109 -15.48 0.96 -1.61
C ASN A 109 -15.08 -0.50 -1.29
#